data_AF-A0A524LAK6-F1
#
_entry.id   AF-A0A524LAK6-F1
#
_cell.length_a   1.000
_cell.length_b   1.000
_cell.length_c   1.000
_cell.angle_alpha   90.00
_cell.angle_beta   90.00
_cell.angle_gamma   90.00
#
_symmetry.space_group_name_H-M   'P 1'
#
loop_
_entity.id
_entity.type
_entity.pdbx_description
1 polymer ?
#
loop_
_entity_poly.entity_id
_entity_poly.type
_entity_poly.pdbx_seq_one_letter_code
_entity_poly.pdbx_strand_id
1 'polypeptide(L)'
;MVDEVNYEVEWAYWIDINTFELIRLKKAIPLGSVVLTKIRGTTDKGVKFVETEYGIAEESGVRDVSKKEASKILANLALEYMKRNKQWPPDMTIKDSFKDGDIEILFAPSEYDSFNLKFTSELVNQKPIEFL
;
A
#
# COMPACT_ATOMS: atom_id res chain seq x y z
N MET A 1 5.88 19.40 9.99
CA MET A 1 4.45 19.14 10.23
C MET A 1 4.06 18.16 9.15
N VAL A 2 3.45 17.02 9.48
CA VAL A 2 2.91 16.12 8.45
C VAL A 2 1.57 16.72 8.08
N ASP A 3 1.39 17.09 6.81
CA ASP A 3 0.09 17.56 6.35
C ASP A 3 -0.88 16.39 6.36
N GLU A 4 -2.11 16.65 6.82
CA GLU A 4 -3.12 15.62 7.04
C GLU A 4 -4.46 16.03 6.41
N VAL A 5 -5.22 15.04 5.98
CA VAL A 5 -6.58 15.21 5.48
C VAL A 5 -7.57 14.49 6.38
N ASN A 6 -8.69 15.14 6.69
CA ASN A 6 -9.79 14.51 7.40
C ASN A 6 -10.54 13.56 6.45
N TYR A 7 -10.84 12.36 6.92
CA TYR A 7 -11.60 11.38 6.15
C TYR A 7 -12.57 10.64 7.06
N GLU A 8 -13.86 10.95 6.94
CA GLU A 8 -14.91 10.37 7.77
C GLU A 8 -15.53 9.16 7.08
N VAL A 9 -15.12 7.97 7.49
CA VAL A 9 -15.66 6.69 7.02
C VAL A 9 -15.79 5.71 8.18
N GLU A 10 -16.77 4.80 8.10
CA GLU A 10 -17.08 3.86 9.17
C GLU A 10 -15.91 2.89 9.43
N TRP A 11 -15.31 2.35 8.37
CA TRP A 11 -14.27 1.34 8.48
C TRP A 11 -13.19 1.55 7.42
N ALA A 12 -12.07 2.19 7.80
CA ALA A 12 -10.88 2.26 6.96
C ALA A 12 -9.56 2.13 7.73
N TYR A 13 -8.50 1.92 6.98
CA TYR A 13 -7.12 1.86 7.43
C TYR A 13 -6.25 2.67 6.47
N TRP A 14 -5.05 3.04 6.89
CA TRP A 14 -4.04 3.61 6.02
C TRP A 14 -2.69 2.94 6.27
N ILE A 15 -1.85 2.92 5.25
CA ILE A 15 -0.49 2.37 5.37
C ILE A 15 0.45 3.51 5.78
N ASP A 16 1.13 3.35 6.91
CA ASP A 16 2.14 4.30 7.35
C ASP A 16 3.38 4.19 6.48
N ILE A 17 3.75 5.28 5.80
CA ILE A 17 4.89 5.31 4.88
C ILE A 17 6.25 5.19 5.61
N ASN A 18 6.25 5.40 6.93
CA ASN A 18 7.45 5.35 7.76
C ASN A 18 7.68 3.98 8.38
N THR A 19 6.63 3.18 8.58
CA THR A 19 6.70 1.86 9.22
C THR A 19 6.18 0.72 8.34
N PHE A 20 5.41 1.03 7.29
CA PHE A 20 4.64 0.10 6.46
C PHE A 20 3.56 -0.69 7.21
N GLU A 21 3.19 -0.25 8.41
CA GLU A 21 2.12 -0.86 9.19
C GLU A 21 0.74 -0.37 8.73
N LEU A 22 -0.26 -1.23 8.88
CA LEU A 22 -1.67 -0.90 8.64
C LEU A 22 -2.27 -0.24 9.87
N ILE A 23 -2.49 1.07 9.81
CA ILE A 23 -3.03 1.84 10.92
C ILE A 23 -4.53 2.04 10.76
N ARG A 24 -5.27 1.74 11.82
CA ARG A 24 -6.72 1.97 11.86
C ARG A 24 -7.04 3.46 11.77
N LEU A 25 -7.86 3.86 10.79
CA LEU A 25 -8.30 5.23 10.67
C LEU A 25 -9.18 5.64 11.86
N LYS A 26 -8.87 6.80 12.45
CA LYS A 26 -9.68 7.43 13.50
C LYS A 26 -10.30 8.75 13.06
N LYS A 27 -9.53 9.63 12.41
CA LYS A 27 -10.01 10.97 12.02
C LYS A 27 -9.26 11.58 10.84
N ALA A 28 -7.93 11.53 10.89
CA ALA A 28 -7.07 12.16 9.90
C ALA A 28 -6.06 11.16 9.33
N ILE A 29 -5.62 11.42 8.09
CA ILE A 29 -4.68 10.59 7.34
C ILE A 29 -3.55 11.48 6.85
N PRO A 30 -2.28 11.09 7.06
CA PRO A 30 -1.15 11.76 6.43
C PRO A 30 -1.29 11.82 4.89
N LEU A 31 -0.95 12.97 4.30
CA LEU A 31 -0.92 13.09 2.84
C LEU A 31 0.06 12.09 2.21
N GLY A 32 -0.31 11.56 1.05
CA GLY A 32 0.44 10.55 0.33
C GLY A 32 0.27 9.11 0.84
N SER A 33 -0.45 8.91 1.94
CA SER A 33 -0.75 7.56 2.44
C SER A 33 -1.76 6.84 1.55
N VAL A 34 -1.54 5.53 1.39
CA VAL A 34 -2.51 4.63 0.75
C VAL A 34 -3.57 4.25 1.79
N VAL A 35 -4.83 4.42 1.42
CA VAL A 35 -6.01 4.21 2.26
C VAL A 35 -6.74 2.94 1.80
N LEU A 36 -7.19 2.13 2.74
CA LEU A 36 -7.98 0.93 2.52
C LEU A 36 -9.33 1.12 3.21
N THR A 37 -10.37 1.42 2.44
CA THR A 37 -11.75 1.54 2.94
C THR A 37 -12.44 0.19 2.84
N LYS A 38 -13.08 -0.23 3.92
CA LYS A 38 -13.68 -1.55 4.06
C LYS A 38 -15.20 -1.42 4.04
N ILE A 39 -15.84 -2.08 3.08
CA ILE A 39 -17.29 -2.04 2.89
C ILE A 39 -17.86 -3.40 3.25
N ARG A 40 -18.86 -3.42 4.14
CA ARG A 40 -19.59 -4.64 4.49
C ARG A 40 -20.78 -4.79 3.57
N GLY A 41 -20.90 -5.94 2.93
CA GLY A 41 -22.02 -6.28 2.06
C GLY A 41 -22.69 -7.58 2.46
N THR A 42 -23.89 -7.81 1.94
CA THR A 42 -24.59 -9.09 2.01
C THR A 42 -25.14 -9.41 0.62
N THR A 43 -24.88 -10.61 0.11
CA THR A 43 -25.41 -11.06 -1.19
C THR A 43 -26.91 -11.35 -1.10
N ASP A 44 -27.59 -11.49 -2.24
CA ASP A 44 -29.01 -11.85 -2.31
C ASP A 44 -29.34 -13.19 -1.62
N LYS A 45 -28.33 -14.06 -1.43
CA LYS A 45 -28.45 -15.34 -0.71
C LYS A 45 -28.15 -15.23 0.80
N GLY A 46 -27.98 -14.02 1.33
CA GLY A 46 -27.69 -13.77 2.74
C GLY A 46 -26.22 -13.97 3.15
N VAL A 47 -25.30 -14.15 2.20
CA VAL A 47 -23.86 -14.34 2.51
C VAL A 47 -23.20 -12.99 2.75
N LYS A 48 -22.61 -12.81 3.94
CA LYS A 48 -21.86 -11.58 4.28
C LYS A 48 -20.49 -11.57 3.61
N PHE A 49 -20.07 -10.42 3.10
CA PHE A 49 -18.74 -10.22 2.55
C PHE A 49 -18.15 -8.87 2.98
N VAL A 50 -16.84 -8.75 2.83
CA VAL A 50 -16.10 -7.48 3.00
C VAL A 50 -15.39 -7.19 1.70
N GLU A 51 -15.67 -6.02 1.14
CA GLU A 51 -14.96 -5.46 0.00
C GLU A 51 -13.96 -4.42 0.49
N THR A 52 -12.87 -4.24 -0.25
CA THR A 52 -11.86 -3.22 0.05
C THR A 52 -11.69 -2.30 -1.15
N GLU A 53 -11.99 -1.02 -0.94
CA GLU A 53 -11.68 0.06 -1.85
C GLU A 53 -10.35 0.69 -1.47
N TYR A 54 -9.61 1.15 -2.47
CA TYR A 54 -8.28 1.72 -2.29
C TYR A 54 -8.32 3.21 -2.65
N GLY A 55 -7.63 4.03 -1.86
CA GLY A 55 -7.54 5.46 -2.09
C GLY A 55 -6.16 6.01 -1.74
N ILE A 56 -5.95 7.28 -2.05
CA ILE A 56 -4.75 8.04 -1.64
C ILE A 56 -5.20 9.31 -0.96
N ALA A 57 -4.61 9.60 0.19
CA ALA A 57 -4.80 10.87 0.87
C ALA A 57 -4.08 11.99 0.10
N GLU A 58 -4.84 12.93 -0.43
CA GLU A 58 -4.40 14.13 -1.13
C GLU A 58 -4.96 15.38 -0.42
N GLU A 59 -4.46 16.58 -0.73
CA GLU A 59 -4.89 17.81 -0.06
C GLU A 59 -6.41 18.05 -0.14
N SER A 60 -7.04 17.61 -1.23
CA SER A 60 -8.48 17.75 -1.48
C SER A 60 -9.34 16.67 -0.83
N GLY A 61 -8.77 15.62 -0.26
CA GLY A 61 -9.51 14.45 0.22
C GLY A 61 -8.81 13.13 -0.07
N VAL A 62 -9.55 12.03 0.06
CA VAL A 62 -9.10 10.72 -0.41
C VAL A 62 -9.57 10.53 -1.84
N ARG A 63 -8.61 10.32 -2.76
CA ARG A 63 -8.89 10.00 -4.17
C ARG A 63 -8.89 8.49 -4.36
N ASP A 64 -9.98 7.97 -4.91
CA ASP A 64 -10.09 6.54 -5.22
C ASP A 64 -9.10 6.12 -6.30
N VAL A 65 -8.50 4.95 -6.10
CA VAL A 65 -7.54 4.35 -7.02
C VAL A 65 -7.81 2.86 -7.17
N SER A 66 -7.39 2.31 -8.31
CA SER A 66 -7.43 0.86 -8.49
C SER A 66 -6.38 0.18 -7.58
N LYS A 67 -6.61 -1.09 -7.23
CA LYS A 67 -5.61 -1.91 -6.53
C LYS A 67 -4.25 -1.93 -7.25
N LYS A 68 -4.27 -1.94 -8.59
CA LYS A 68 -3.06 -1.91 -9.42
C LYS A 68 -2.30 -0.58 -9.28
N GLU A 69 -3.02 0.52 -9.19
CA GLU A 69 -2.42 1.85 -8.97
C GLU A 69 -1.89 1.98 -7.55
N ALA A 70 -2.66 1.55 -6.53
CA ALA A 70 -2.19 1.48 -5.14
C ALA A 70 -0.89 0.65 -5.02
N SER A 71 -0.81 -0.52 -5.68
CA SER A 71 0.41 -1.33 -5.77
C SER A 71 1.61 -0.57 -6.34
N LYS A 72 1.42 0.23 -7.41
CA LYS A 72 2.52 1.02 -7.98
C LYS A 72 3.01 2.09 -7.01
N ILE A 73 2.08 2.70 -6.29
CA ILE A 73 2.38 3.80 -5.36
C ILE A 73 3.07 3.25 -4.12
N LEU A 74 2.62 2.12 -3.61
CA LEU A 74 3.31 1.40 -2.54
C LEU A 74 4.72 0.95 -2.95
N ALA A 75 4.93 0.52 -4.20
CA ALA A 75 6.27 0.20 -4.68
C ALA A 75 7.22 1.41 -4.64
N ASN A 76 6.75 2.59 -5.07
CA ASN A 76 7.50 3.84 -4.96
C ASN A 76 7.79 4.21 -3.49
N LEU A 77 6.77 4.16 -2.63
CA LEU A 77 6.93 4.48 -1.20
C LEU A 77 7.90 3.51 -0.50
N ALA A 78 7.86 2.23 -0.90
CA ALA A 78 8.74 1.20 -0.36
C ALA A 78 10.18 1.44 -0.79
N LEU A 79 10.38 1.87 -2.04
CA LEU A 79 11.69 2.30 -2.52
C LEU A 79 12.25 3.45 -1.67
N GLU A 80 11.44 4.48 -1.39
CA GLU A 80 11.87 5.60 -0.56
C GLU A 80 12.16 5.19 0.90
N TYR A 81 11.35 4.28 1.46
CA TYR A 81 11.64 3.66 2.76
C TYR A 81 12.98 2.94 2.75
N MET A 82 13.26 2.11 1.73
CA MET A 82 14.51 1.38 1.62
C MET A 82 15.71 2.32 1.46
N LYS A 83 15.58 3.38 0.65
CA LYS A 83 16.63 4.40 0.49
C LYS A 83 17.00 5.05 1.82
N ARG A 84 15.98 5.39 2.63
CA ARG A 84 16.11 6.04 3.93
C ARG A 84 16.65 5.11 5.01
N ASN A 85 16.14 3.88 5.09
CA ASN A 85 16.38 2.97 6.20
C ASN A 85 17.42 1.87 5.91
N LYS A 86 17.85 1.72 4.65
CA LYS A 86 18.80 0.67 4.19
C LYS A 86 18.35 -0.76 4.52
N GLN A 87 17.04 -0.99 4.52
CA GLN A 87 16.43 -2.30 4.77
C GLN A 87 15.08 -2.41 4.07
N TRP A 88 14.63 -3.63 3.80
CA TRP A 88 13.27 -3.91 3.34
C TRP A 88 12.23 -3.39 4.34
N PRO A 89 11.09 -2.84 3.88
CA PRO A 89 9.93 -2.67 4.75
C PRO A 89 9.46 -4.02 5.32
N PRO A 90 8.81 -4.02 6.50
CA PRO A 90 8.19 -5.22 7.05
C PRO A 90 7.13 -5.80 6.12
N ASP A 91 6.79 -7.08 6.36
CA ASP A 91 5.72 -7.81 5.67
C ASP A 91 5.88 -7.91 4.15
N MET A 92 7.13 -7.84 3.68
CA MET A 92 7.50 -8.00 2.27
C MET A 92 8.20 -9.33 2.05
N THR A 93 7.75 -10.09 1.04
CA THR A 93 8.38 -11.34 0.61
C THR A 93 8.61 -11.32 -0.89
N ILE A 94 9.79 -11.76 -1.34
CA ILE A 94 10.04 -11.94 -2.78
C ILE A 94 9.15 -13.08 -3.27
N LYS A 95 8.27 -12.77 -4.21
CA LYS A 95 7.33 -13.72 -4.81
C LYS A 95 7.90 -14.33 -6.08
N ASP A 96 8.56 -13.51 -6.91
CA ASP A 96 9.19 -13.95 -8.14
C ASP A 96 10.41 -13.08 -8.48
N SER A 97 11.32 -13.61 -9.28
CA SER A 97 12.50 -12.92 -9.79
C SER A 97 12.65 -13.20 -11.28
N PHE A 98 12.64 -12.14 -12.08
CA PHE A 98 12.68 -12.21 -13.53
C PHE A 98 14.13 -12.19 -14.04
N LYS A 99 14.34 -12.71 -15.26
CA LYS A 99 15.68 -12.89 -15.84
C LYS A 99 16.43 -11.57 -16.10
N ASP A 100 15.71 -10.49 -16.27
CA ASP A 100 16.22 -9.12 -16.43
C ASP A 100 16.63 -8.47 -15.09
N GLY A 101 16.37 -9.15 -13.97
CA GLY A 101 16.70 -8.68 -12.63
C GLY A 101 15.53 -7.96 -11.94
N ASP A 102 14.40 -7.77 -12.63
CA ASP A 102 13.18 -7.28 -12.01
C ASP A 102 12.66 -8.28 -10.97
N ILE A 103 12.00 -7.80 -9.92
CA ILE A 103 11.42 -8.66 -8.88
C ILE A 103 9.97 -8.28 -8.61
N GLU A 104 9.15 -9.30 -8.33
CA GLU A 104 7.81 -9.12 -7.78
C GLU A 104 7.86 -9.42 -6.29
N ILE A 105 7.38 -8.47 -5.50
CA ILE A 105 7.30 -8.56 -4.04
C ILE A 105 5.85 -8.62 -3.63
N LEU A 106 5.53 -9.60 -2.78
CA LEU A 106 4.28 -9.64 -2.07
C LEU A 106 4.41 -8.80 -0.80
N PHE A 107 3.61 -7.75 -0.69
CA PHE A 107 3.43 -6.99 0.55
C PHE A 107 2.08 -7.37 1.16
N ALA A 108 2.07 -7.87 2.39
CA ALA A 108 0.86 -8.36 3.07
C ALA A 108 0.73 -7.77 4.48
N PRO A 109 0.29 -6.50 4.61
CA PRO A 109 0.18 -5.82 5.90
C PRO A 109 -0.93 -6.37 6.81
N SER A 110 -1.77 -7.27 6.30
CA SER A 110 -2.73 -8.04 7.09
C SER A 110 -3.01 -9.39 6.40
N GLU A 111 -3.66 -10.32 7.11
CA GLU A 111 -4.08 -11.61 6.53
C GLU A 111 -5.10 -11.44 5.38
N TYR A 112 -5.79 -10.30 5.31
CA TYR A 112 -6.86 -10.04 4.36
C TYR A 112 -6.45 -9.09 3.23
N ASP A 113 -5.31 -8.40 3.38
CA ASP A 113 -4.84 -7.38 2.45
C ASP A 113 -3.46 -7.70 1.95
N SER A 114 -3.33 -7.79 0.62
CA SER A 114 -2.04 -8.01 -0.03
C SER A 114 -1.93 -7.29 -1.35
N PHE A 115 -0.70 -6.89 -1.66
CA PHE A 115 -0.32 -6.14 -2.85
C PHE A 115 0.87 -6.83 -3.53
N ASN A 116 0.78 -7.00 -4.84
CA ASN A 116 1.95 -7.34 -5.64
C ASN A 116 2.63 -6.03 -6.05
N LEU A 117 3.87 -5.85 -5.60
CA LEU A 117 4.71 -4.70 -5.87
C LEU A 117 5.76 -5.12 -6.90
N LYS A 118 5.90 -4.35 -7.98
CA LYS A 118 6.92 -4.61 -9.00
C LYS A 118 8.06 -3.65 -8.81
N PHE A 119 9.24 -4.19 -8.57
CA PHE A 119 10.48 -3.44 -8.56
C PHE A 119 11.21 -3.71 -9.86
N THR A 120 11.17 -2.71 -10.75
CA THR A 120 11.85 -2.76 -12.03
C THR A 120 13.20 -2.05 -11.93
N SER A 121 14.14 -2.44 -12.78
CA SER A 121 15.41 -1.71 -12.92
C SER A 121 15.23 -0.20 -13.18
N GLU A 122 14.18 0.20 -13.92
CA GLU A 122 13.80 1.60 -14.12
C GLU A 122 13.36 2.30 -12.83
N LEU A 123 12.57 1.62 -12.00
CA LEU A 123 12.09 2.16 -10.72
C LEU A 123 13.25 2.34 -9.73
N VAL A 124 14.16 1.37 -9.72
CA VAL A 124 15.21 1.25 -8.71
C VAL A 124 16.52 1.96 -9.13
N ASN A 125 16.68 2.30 -10.42
CA ASN A 125 17.91 2.80 -11.05
C ASN A 125 19.13 1.88 -10.90
N GLN A 126 18.92 0.62 -10.49
CA GLN A 126 19.90 -0.45 -10.38
C GLN A 126 19.15 -1.80 -10.31
N LYS A 127 19.87 -2.93 -10.21
CA LYS A 127 19.23 -4.23 -10.03
C LYS A 127 18.49 -4.30 -8.68
N PRO A 128 17.19 -4.56 -8.64
CA PRO A 128 16.40 -4.65 -7.41
C PRO A 128 16.95 -5.60 -6.34
N ILE A 129 17.50 -6.75 -6.74
CA ILE A 129 18.08 -7.72 -5.81
C ILE A 129 19.38 -7.23 -5.14
N GLU A 130 20.02 -6.21 -5.72
CA GLU A 130 21.25 -5.57 -5.22
C GLU A 130 20.94 -4.23 -4.52
N PHE A 131 19.67 -3.93 -4.21
CA PHE A 131 19.25 -2.60 -3.71
C PHE A 131 19.48 -2.33 -2.22
N LEU A 132 19.86 -3.33 -1.43
CA LEU A 132 20.21 -3.16 -0.02
C LEU A 132 21.71 -3.06 0.19
#